data_AF-A0A2D8TCD1-F1
#
_entry.id   AF-A0A2D8TCD1-F1
#
_cell.length_a   1.000
_cell.length_b   1.000
_cell.length_c   1.000
_cell.angle_alpha   90.00
_cell.angle_beta   90.00
_cell.angle_gamma   90.00
#
_symmetry.space_group_name_H-M   'P 1'
#
loop_
_entity.id
_entity.type
_entity.pdbx_description
1 polymer ?
#
loop_
_entity_poly.entity_id
_entity_poly.type
_entity_poly.pdbx_seq_one_letter_code
_entity_poly.pdbx_strand_id
1 'polypeptide(L)'
;MIPVYGAVREDGGAFPLVAPSTDDVATMRDEMAQIARTIPVPADDVPMSETNGGAPGIEGVKVSGAGHRHPRMNSATGNPATHIIKANGLATITFTQPFDAFPGIVFTEVPPPTGTMPAQPATFRVESWVRETMEPEPAGKYIGCVVRAWRSRALPVMNVLTGLLSLVGVNSIINALTGFDPFAAAVAGTTFTCTASKRSDA
;
A
#
# COMPACT_ATOMS: atom_id res chain seq x y z
N MET A 1 -1.96 12.54 -55.46
CA MET A 1 -1.14 13.31 -56.41
C MET A 1 -0.75 14.59 -55.69
N ILE A 2 0.48 14.70 -55.20
CA ILE A 2 0.94 15.90 -54.46
C ILE A 2 1.70 16.78 -55.46
N PRO A 3 1.31 18.04 -55.68
CA PRO A 3 2.04 18.94 -56.57
C PRO A 3 3.32 19.45 -55.87
N VAL A 4 4.46 19.28 -56.51
CA VAL A 4 5.74 19.85 -56.07
C VAL A 4 5.93 21.18 -56.79
N TYR A 5 5.97 22.28 -56.05
CA TYR A 5 6.36 23.59 -56.56
C TYR A 5 7.88 23.73 -56.43
N GLY A 6 8.59 23.73 -57.57
CA GLY A 6 10.02 23.98 -57.61
C GLY A 6 10.31 25.48 -57.56
N ALA A 7 11.18 25.91 -56.64
CA ALA A 7 11.78 27.25 -56.70
C ALA A 7 12.71 27.33 -57.92
N VAL A 8 12.61 28.39 -58.72
CA VAL A 8 13.45 28.64 -59.89
C VAL A 8 14.55 29.62 -59.49
N ARG A 9 15.81 29.39 -59.85
CA ARG A 9 16.87 30.38 -59.65
C ARG A 9 16.68 31.57 -60.60
N GLU A 10 17.12 32.76 -60.20
CA GLU A 10 17.02 33.99 -60.99
C GLU A 10 17.78 33.92 -62.34
N ASP A 11 18.73 33.00 -62.48
CA ASP A 11 19.52 32.72 -63.68
C ASP A 11 18.88 31.70 -64.64
N GLY A 12 17.63 31.28 -64.39
CA GLY A 12 16.85 30.41 -65.31
C GLY A 12 17.35 28.96 -65.38
N GLY A 13 18.40 28.62 -64.63
CA GLY A 13 18.84 27.24 -64.43
C GLY A 13 17.93 26.52 -63.45
N ALA A 14 17.36 25.38 -63.87
CA ALA A 14 16.69 24.47 -62.95
C ALA A 14 17.68 24.07 -61.86
N PHE A 15 17.31 24.20 -60.58
CA PHE A 15 18.01 23.44 -59.54
C PHE A 15 17.92 21.97 -59.95
N PRO A 16 19.02 21.22 -60.02
CA PRO A 16 18.93 19.80 -60.22
C PRO A 16 18.12 19.26 -59.04
N LEU A 17 16.87 18.90 -59.30
CA LEU A 17 16.11 17.99 -58.45
C LEU A 17 16.87 16.67 -58.56
N VAL A 18 17.92 16.53 -57.75
CA VAL A 18 18.58 15.25 -57.56
C VAL A 18 17.53 14.40 -56.85
N ALA A 19 16.78 13.64 -57.64
CA ALA A 19 15.96 12.58 -57.09
C ALA A 19 16.91 11.71 -56.26
N PRO A 20 16.56 11.38 -55.01
CA PRO A 20 17.39 10.48 -54.21
C PRO A 20 17.62 9.22 -55.04
N SER A 21 18.88 8.80 -55.11
CA SER A 21 19.22 7.59 -55.86
C SER A 21 18.45 6.41 -55.25
N THR A 22 18.25 5.35 -56.04
CA THR A 22 17.63 4.11 -55.53
C THR A 22 18.37 3.59 -54.30
N ASP A 23 19.69 3.84 -54.22
CA ASP A 23 20.54 3.49 -53.10
C ASP A 23 20.26 4.40 -51.87
N ASP A 24 20.08 5.71 -52.06
CA ASP A 24 19.71 6.64 -50.98
C ASP A 24 18.34 6.27 -50.37
N VAL A 25 17.37 5.89 -51.22
CA VAL A 25 16.04 5.44 -50.77
C VAL A 25 16.14 4.11 -50.01
N ALA A 26 17.01 3.19 -50.44
CA ALA A 26 17.26 1.93 -49.74
C ALA A 26 17.92 2.18 -48.37
N THR A 27 18.93 3.04 -48.30
CA THR A 27 19.60 3.42 -47.04
C THR A 27 18.63 4.09 -46.08
N MET A 28 17.84 5.07 -46.54
CA MET A 28 16.82 5.70 -45.69
C MET A 28 15.78 4.70 -45.18
N ARG A 29 15.37 3.72 -45.99
CA ARG A 29 14.44 2.67 -45.58
C ARG A 29 15.04 1.77 -44.50
N ASP A 30 16.32 1.41 -44.65
CA ASP A 30 17.03 0.58 -43.69
C ASP A 30 17.29 1.33 -42.38
N GLU A 31 17.62 2.62 -42.45
CA GLU A 31 17.73 3.52 -41.29
C GLU A 31 16.38 3.69 -40.58
N MET A 32 15.28 3.90 -41.30
CA MET A 32 13.94 3.96 -40.71
C MET A 32 13.53 2.63 -40.08
N ALA A 33 13.92 1.50 -40.67
CA ALA A 33 13.68 0.18 -40.10
C ALA A 33 14.54 -0.06 -38.85
N GLN A 34 15.76 0.47 -38.79
CA GLN A 34 16.59 0.43 -37.58
C GLN A 34 16.02 1.33 -36.48
N ILE A 35 15.57 2.54 -36.82
CA ILE A 35 14.92 3.47 -35.87
C ILE A 35 13.61 2.86 -35.34
N ALA A 36 12.80 2.24 -36.20
CA ALA A 36 11.57 1.58 -35.75
C ALA A 36 11.82 0.43 -34.75
N ARG A 37 12.99 -0.22 -34.83
CA ARG A 37 13.41 -1.28 -33.88
C ARG A 37 13.95 -0.74 -32.56
N THR A 38 14.31 0.55 -32.49
CA THR A 38 14.78 1.18 -31.25
C THR A 38 13.67 1.90 -30.49
N ILE A 39 12.47 2.04 -31.07
CA ILE A 39 11.30 2.57 -30.37
C ILE A 39 10.85 1.54 -29.33
N PRO A 40 10.85 1.89 -28.03
CA PRO A 40 10.36 1.00 -26.98
C PRO A 40 8.86 0.74 -27.17
N VAL A 41 8.47 -0.52 -27.29
CA VAL A 41 7.07 -0.94 -27.37
C VAL A 41 6.56 -1.23 -25.95
N PRO A 42 5.37 -0.73 -25.56
CA PRO A 42 4.74 -1.15 -24.30
C PRO A 42 4.56 -2.67 -24.29
N ALA A 43 4.82 -3.31 -23.16
CA ALA A 43 4.51 -4.72 -23.01
C ALA A 43 3.00 -4.93 -22.89
N ASP A 44 2.50 -5.91 -23.64
CA ASP A 44 1.11 -6.39 -23.55
C ASP A 44 0.93 -7.48 -22.48
N ASP A 45 2.03 -7.83 -21.79
CA ASP A 45 2.02 -8.84 -20.73
C ASP A 45 1.41 -8.29 -19.44
N VAL A 46 0.64 -9.15 -18.76
CA VAL A 46 0.16 -8.87 -17.41
C VAL A 46 1.37 -8.63 -16.49
N PRO A 47 1.35 -7.57 -15.66
CA PRO A 47 2.44 -7.29 -14.73
C PRO A 47 2.75 -8.50 -13.86
N MET A 48 4.04 -8.74 -13.62
CA MET A 48 4.45 -9.88 -12.78
C MET A 48 3.94 -9.72 -11.35
N SER A 49 3.63 -10.86 -10.71
CA SER A 49 3.36 -10.92 -9.28
C SER A 49 4.49 -10.27 -8.47
N GLU A 50 4.08 -9.54 -7.44
CA GLU A 50 4.97 -8.81 -6.55
C GLU A 50 6.00 -9.76 -5.90
N THR A 51 7.27 -9.35 -5.82
CA THR A 51 8.27 -10.02 -4.97
C THR A 51 8.80 -9.01 -3.96
N ASN A 52 9.17 -9.48 -2.78
CA ASN A 52 9.83 -8.66 -1.79
C ASN A 52 11.24 -8.30 -2.29
N GLY A 53 11.46 -7.02 -2.59
CA GLY A 53 12.73 -6.49 -3.11
C GLY A 53 12.69 -6.18 -4.60
N GLY A 54 13.23 -5.01 -4.97
CA GLY A 54 13.48 -4.66 -6.37
C GLY A 54 14.69 -5.43 -6.89
N ALA A 55 14.61 -5.91 -8.14
CA ALA A 55 15.80 -6.46 -8.79
C ALA A 55 16.81 -5.33 -9.03
N PRO A 56 18.06 -5.44 -8.56
CA PRO A 56 19.09 -4.45 -8.86
C PRO A 56 19.31 -4.37 -10.39
N GLY A 57 19.37 -3.15 -10.94
CA GLY A 57 19.73 -2.91 -12.34
C GLY A 57 18.60 -2.53 -13.30
N ILE A 58 17.36 -2.35 -12.83
CA ILE A 58 16.25 -1.87 -13.68
C ILE A 58 16.11 -0.35 -13.56
N GLU A 59 17.15 0.38 -13.95
CA GLU A 59 17.04 1.82 -14.20
C GLU A 59 16.82 2.08 -15.70
N GLY A 60 15.89 3.00 -16.03
CA GLY A 60 16.03 3.80 -17.25
C GLY A 60 15.02 3.60 -18.37
N VAL A 61 13.93 2.83 -18.21
CA VAL A 61 12.91 2.71 -19.26
C VAL A 61 11.59 3.33 -18.80
N LYS A 62 11.17 4.44 -19.43
CA LYS A 62 9.89 5.13 -19.18
C LYS A 62 8.66 4.39 -19.76
N VAL A 63 8.86 3.22 -20.35
CA VAL A 63 7.79 2.35 -20.83
C VAL A 63 7.74 1.06 -20.01
N SER A 64 6.53 0.56 -19.75
CA SER A 64 6.33 -0.71 -19.07
C SER A 64 6.85 -1.85 -19.96
N GLY A 65 8.05 -2.36 -19.65
CA GLY A 65 8.62 -3.54 -20.32
C GLY A 65 8.01 -4.86 -19.83
N ALA A 66 8.27 -5.94 -20.55
CA ALA A 66 7.93 -7.28 -20.10
C ALA A 66 8.66 -7.56 -18.78
N GLY A 67 7.94 -8.00 -17.75
CA GLY A 67 8.48 -8.17 -16.41
C GLY A 67 8.51 -6.91 -15.55
N HIS A 68 7.91 -5.79 -16.00
CA HIS A 68 7.71 -4.62 -15.14
C HIS A 68 6.87 -4.99 -13.91
N ARG A 69 7.20 -4.35 -12.79
CA ARG A 69 6.52 -4.51 -11.51
C ARG A 69 6.08 -3.13 -11.04
N HIS A 70 4.82 -3.01 -10.66
CA HIS A 70 4.34 -1.76 -10.09
C HIS A 70 4.98 -1.52 -8.72
N PRO A 71 5.49 -0.31 -8.44
CA PRO A 71 5.95 0.05 -7.09
C PRO A 71 4.82 -0.13 -6.08
N ARG A 72 5.08 -0.84 -4.97
CA ARG A 72 4.08 -0.99 -3.91
C ARG A 72 3.85 0.35 -3.22
N MET A 73 2.66 0.90 -3.36
CA MET A 73 2.20 2.01 -2.52
C MET A 73 1.75 1.53 -1.13
N ASN A 74 1.32 0.28 -1.02
CA ASN A 74 0.76 -0.29 0.20
C ASN A 74 1.55 -1.53 0.66
N SER A 75 1.78 -1.64 1.96
CA SER A 75 2.15 -2.87 2.63
C SER A 75 0.90 -3.47 3.26
N ALA A 76 0.46 -4.61 2.74
CA ALA A 76 -0.55 -5.44 3.39
C ALA A 76 0.16 -6.61 4.06
N THR A 77 -0.08 -6.84 5.34
CA THR A 77 0.47 -8.00 6.01
C THR A 77 -0.44 -9.20 5.78
N GLY A 78 -0.07 -10.00 4.78
CA GLY A 78 -0.85 -11.13 4.27
C GLY A 78 -0.74 -12.37 5.16
N ASN A 79 -1.34 -12.35 6.35
CA ASN A 79 -1.94 -13.52 7.01
C ASN A 79 -2.65 -13.04 8.31
N PRO A 80 -3.98 -13.18 8.44
CA PRO A 80 -4.67 -12.83 9.69
C PRO A 80 -4.18 -13.65 10.91
N ALA A 81 -3.58 -14.82 10.69
CA ALA A 81 -3.00 -15.65 11.75
C ALA A 81 -1.67 -15.10 12.30
N THR A 82 -1.01 -14.14 11.63
CA THR A 82 0.26 -13.56 12.11
C THR A 82 0.08 -12.29 12.93
N HIS A 83 -1.14 -11.73 13.01
CA HIS A 83 -1.43 -10.49 13.72
C HIS A 83 -2.45 -10.74 14.81
N ILE A 84 -1.98 -11.38 15.88
CA ILE A 84 -2.77 -11.71 17.05
C ILE A 84 -2.35 -10.78 18.18
N ILE A 85 -3.32 -10.09 18.78
CA ILE A 85 -3.07 -9.31 19.99
C ILE A 85 -2.72 -10.25 21.14
N LYS A 86 -1.57 -10.02 21.77
CA LYS A 86 -1.06 -10.82 22.90
C LYS A 86 -1.77 -10.46 24.20
N ALA A 87 -1.48 -11.21 25.27
CA ALA A 87 -2.06 -11.02 26.59
C ALA A 87 -1.83 -9.61 27.19
N ASN A 88 -0.77 -8.91 26.78
CA ASN A 88 -0.50 -7.53 27.20
C ASN A 88 -1.28 -6.47 26.40
N GLY A 89 -2.16 -6.87 25.49
CA GLY A 89 -2.94 -5.98 24.64
C GLY A 89 -2.16 -5.44 23.42
N LEU A 90 -0.96 -5.99 23.14
CA LEU A 90 -0.09 -5.52 22.06
C LEU A 90 0.13 -6.57 20.97
N ALA A 91 0.36 -6.09 19.75
CA ALA A 91 0.93 -6.86 18.65
C ALA A 91 2.03 -6.06 17.95
N THR A 92 3.06 -6.76 17.48
CA THR A 92 4.10 -6.15 16.64
C THR A 92 3.84 -6.54 15.19
N ILE A 93 3.93 -5.56 14.30
CA ILE A 93 3.68 -5.70 12.88
C ILE A 93 4.96 -5.34 12.15
N THR A 94 5.43 -6.25 11.31
CA THR A 94 6.50 -5.98 10.36
C THR A 94 5.88 -5.70 9.01
N PHE A 95 6.23 -4.57 8.41
CA PHE A 95 5.79 -4.23 7.08
C PHE A 95 6.56 -5.03 6.03
N THR A 96 5.87 -5.39 4.96
CA THR A 96 6.46 -6.06 3.79
C THR A 96 7.36 -5.15 2.95
N GLN A 97 7.36 -3.85 3.24
CA GLN A 97 8.29 -2.88 2.66
C GLN A 97 8.60 -1.76 3.65
N PRO A 98 9.77 -1.11 3.53
CA PRO A 98 10.11 0.06 4.33
C PRO A 98 9.45 1.34 3.79
N PHE A 99 9.24 2.31 4.68
CA PHE A 99 8.68 3.63 4.37
C PHE A 99 9.62 4.73 4.85
N ASP A 100 9.85 5.75 4.01
CA ASP A 100 10.72 6.88 4.35
C ASP A 100 10.04 7.91 5.28
N ALA A 101 8.72 8.01 5.21
CA ALA A 101 7.87 8.82 6.08
C ALA A 101 6.86 7.95 6.85
N PHE A 102 6.15 8.54 7.81
CA PHE A 102 5.08 7.84 8.54
C PHE A 102 4.00 7.33 7.56
N PRO A 103 3.77 6.00 7.48
CA PRO A 103 2.73 5.46 6.63
C PRO A 103 1.34 5.69 7.23
N GLY A 104 0.34 5.88 6.37
CA GLY A 104 -1.07 5.84 6.76
C GLY A 104 -1.49 4.41 7.08
N ILE A 105 -1.99 4.17 8.30
CA ILE A 105 -2.33 2.82 8.77
C ILE A 105 -3.84 2.64 8.85
N VAL A 106 -4.31 1.52 8.30
CA VAL A 106 -5.69 1.03 8.47
C VAL A 106 -5.63 -0.37 9.09
N PHE A 107 -6.38 -0.54 10.18
CA PHE A 107 -6.59 -1.82 10.83
C PHE A 107 -7.99 -2.33 10.55
N THR A 108 -8.12 -3.62 10.26
CA THR A 108 -9.42 -4.27 10.08
C THR A 108 -9.46 -5.52 10.94
N GLU A 109 -10.36 -5.58 11.92
CA GLU A 109 -10.58 -6.80 12.69
C GLU A 109 -11.12 -7.89 11.75
N VAL A 110 -10.60 -9.10 11.91
CA VAL A 110 -10.98 -10.26 11.10
C VAL A 110 -11.32 -11.42 12.04
N PRO A 111 -12.18 -12.36 11.62
CA PRO A 111 -12.53 -13.50 12.45
C PRO A 111 -11.27 -14.23 12.93
N PRO A 112 -11.20 -14.61 14.22
CA PRO A 112 -10.14 -15.46 14.69
C PRO A 112 -10.21 -16.81 13.96
N PRO A 113 -9.12 -17.60 13.94
CA PRO A 113 -9.12 -18.94 13.33
C PRO A 113 -10.22 -19.87 13.88
N THR A 114 -10.74 -19.58 15.07
CA THR A 114 -11.85 -20.27 15.73
C THR A 114 -13.24 -19.90 15.19
N GLY A 115 -13.34 -18.94 14.26
CA GLY A 115 -14.49 -18.71 13.40
C GLY A 115 -15.48 -17.62 13.83
N THR A 116 -15.54 -17.27 15.12
CA THR A 116 -16.57 -16.33 15.60
C THR A 116 -15.95 -14.99 16.02
N MET A 117 -16.40 -13.91 15.37
CA MET A 117 -16.08 -12.54 15.78
C MET A 117 -16.72 -12.23 17.14
N PRO A 118 -16.01 -11.58 18.08
CA PRO A 118 -16.64 -11.18 19.33
C PRO A 118 -17.65 -10.05 19.09
N ALA A 119 -18.68 -9.99 19.93
CA ALA A 119 -19.83 -9.10 19.72
C ALA A 119 -19.52 -7.59 19.80
N GLN A 120 -18.44 -7.21 20.49
CA GLN A 120 -18.00 -5.81 20.61
C GLN A 120 -16.75 -5.64 19.73
N PRO A 121 -16.73 -4.76 18.71
CA PRO A 121 -15.54 -4.59 17.88
C PRO A 121 -14.34 -4.09 18.69
N ALA A 122 -13.14 -4.51 18.30
CA ALA A 122 -11.90 -3.99 18.86
C ALA A 122 -11.52 -2.65 18.19
N THR A 123 -10.99 -1.74 18.99
CA THR A 123 -10.35 -0.50 18.52
C THR A 123 -8.85 -0.67 18.54
N PHE A 124 -8.15 -0.24 17.48
CA PHE A 124 -6.71 -0.39 17.33
C PHE A 124 -6.03 0.98 17.24
N ARG A 125 -4.81 1.08 17.78
CA ARG A 125 -3.96 2.27 17.65
C ARG A 125 -2.49 1.87 17.57
N VAL A 126 -1.72 2.59 16.75
CA VAL A 126 -0.26 2.51 16.78
C VAL A 126 0.26 3.13 18.08
N GLU A 127 1.00 2.36 18.86
CA GLU A 127 1.64 2.80 20.10
C GLU A 127 3.06 3.28 19.85
N SER A 128 3.82 2.55 19.03
CA SER A 128 5.18 2.95 18.65
C SER A 128 5.53 2.48 17.24
N TRP A 129 6.54 3.12 16.66
CA TRP A 129 7.04 2.80 15.33
C TRP A 129 8.34 2.03 15.43
N VAL A 130 8.50 1.04 14.56
CA VAL A 130 9.74 0.27 14.41
C VAL A 130 10.48 0.82 13.20
N ARG A 131 11.70 1.29 13.42
CA ARG A 131 12.59 1.82 12.39
C ARG A 131 13.79 0.90 12.23
N GLU A 132 14.35 0.88 11.03
CA GLU A 132 15.63 0.22 10.77
C GLU A 132 16.74 0.92 11.57
N THR A 133 17.56 0.13 12.25
CA THR A 133 18.74 0.64 12.95
C THR A 133 19.88 0.78 11.94
N MET A 134 20.39 2.00 11.76
CA MET A 134 21.61 2.24 10.98
C MET A 134 22.69 2.85 11.87
N GLU A 135 23.94 2.48 11.63
CA GLU A 135 25.12 3.02 12.33
C GLU A 135 26.06 3.69 11.29
N PRO A 136 26.49 4.95 11.49
CA PRO A 136 26.08 5.88 12.55
C PRO A 136 24.65 6.42 12.33
N GLU A 137 23.96 6.82 13.40
CA GLU A 137 22.60 7.41 13.33
C GLU A 137 22.56 8.57 12.32
N PRO A 138 21.57 8.58 11.43
CA PRO A 138 20.15 8.68 11.80
C PRO A 138 19.37 7.37 11.75
N ALA A 139 18.27 7.30 12.50
CA ALA A 139 17.31 6.20 12.44
C ALA A 139 16.82 5.99 10.99
N GLY A 140 16.82 4.74 10.52
CA GLY A 140 16.50 4.37 9.16
C GLY A 140 14.99 4.44 8.85
N LYS A 141 14.59 3.74 7.79
CA LYS A 141 13.22 3.71 7.30
C LYS A 141 12.27 3.06 8.31
N TYR A 142 10.97 3.38 8.25
CA TYR A 142 9.93 2.71 9.02
C TYR A 142 9.69 1.31 8.45
N ILE A 143 9.92 0.29 9.27
CA ILE A 143 9.83 -1.13 8.88
C ILE A 143 8.69 -1.87 9.61
N GLY A 144 8.02 -1.20 10.55
CA GLY A 144 6.93 -1.80 11.30
C GLY A 144 6.34 -0.88 12.34
N CYS A 145 5.42 -1.42 13.15
CA CYS A 145 4.84 -0.73 14.28
C CYS A 145 4.42 -1.70 15.39
N VAL A 146 4.29 -1.18 16.61
CA VAL A 146 3.61 -1.84 17.72
C VAL A 146 2.21 -1.27 17.81
N VAL A 147 1.23 -2.15 17.88
CA VAL A 147 -0.19 -1.82 17.90
C VAL A 147 -0.79 -2.27 19.20
N ARG A 148 -1.62 -1.41 19.79
CA ARG A 148 -2.43 -1.71 20.95
C ARG A 148 -3.89 -1.83 20.54
N ALA A 149 -4.59 -2.79 21.15
CA ALA A 149 -6.03 -2.94 20.99
C ALA A 149 -6.76 -2.72 22.31
N TRP A 150 -7.99 -2.20 22.20
CA TRP A 150 -8.95 -2.07 23.30
C TRP A 150 -10.28 -2.63 22.83
N ARG A 151 -11.07 -3.16 23.76
CA ARG A 151 -12.44 -3.58 23.47
C ARG A 151 -13.36 -2.96 24.50
N SER A 152 -14.48 -2.43 24.03
CA SER A 152 -15.49 -1.90 24.93
C SER A 152 -16.20 -3.05 25.64
N ARG A 153 -16.36 -2.98 26.96
CA ARG A 153 -17.18 -3.94 27.72
C ARG A 153 -18.65 -3.55 27.61
N ALA A 154 -19.53 -4.55 27.44
CA ALA A 154 -20.97 -4.31 27.59
C ALA A 154 -21.27 -3.80 29.00
N LEU A 155 -22.19 -2.86 29.09
CA LEU A 155 -22.75 -2.47 30.37
C LEU A 155 -23.30 -3.72 31.08
N PRO A 156 -23.09 -3.85 32.40
CA PRO A 156 -23.69 -4.92 33.17
C PRO A 156 -25.20 -4.92 32.92
N VAL A 157 -25.77 -6.08 32.58
CA VAL A 157 -27.23 -6.20 32.44
C VAL A 157 -27.83 -6.03 33.82
N MET A 158 -28.33 -4.82 34.09
CA MET A 158 -29.05 -4.53 35.33
C MET A 158 -30.46 -5.07 35.14
N ASN A 159 -30.78 -6.20 35.77
CA ASN A 159 -32.16 -6.71 35.84
C ASN A 159 -32.99 -5.80 36.77
N VAL A 160 -33.34 -4.59 36.30
CA VAL A 160 -34.05 -3.58 37.11
C VAL A 160 -35.58 -3.67 36.98
N LEU A 161 -36.11 -4.49 36.07
CA LEU A 161 -37.55 -4.52 35.86
C LEU A 161 -38.27 -5.35 36.92
N THR A 162 -38.66 -4.71 38.02
CA THR A 162 -40.05 -4.27 38.29
C THR A 162 -40.41 -4.11 39.77
N GLY A 163 -39.58 -4.53 40.74
CA GLY A 163 -39.98 -4.55 42.16
C GLY A 163 -39.10 -3.82 43.18
N LEU A 164 -37.89 -3.40 42.82
CA LEU A 164 -36.82 -3.12 43.81
C LEU A 164 -36.06 -1.81 43.59
N LEU A 165 -36.76 -0.69 43.42
CA LEU A 165 -36.20 0.62 43.79
C LEU A 165 -36.21 0.82 45.33
N SER A 166 -36.29 -0.26 46.11
CA SER A 166 -35.97 -0.22 47.53
C SER A 166 -34.47 0.12 47.67
N LEU A 167 -34.09 0.69 48.82
CA LEU A 167 -32.72 1.12 49.15
C LEU A 167 -31.59 0.14 48.75
N VAL A 168 -31.91 -1.16 48.64
CA VAL A 168 -30.99 -2.24 48.27
C VAL A 168 -30.70 -2.28 46.76
N GLY A 169 -31.66 -1.94 45.89
CA GLY A 169 -31.48 -1.94 44.43
C GLY A 169 -30.66 -0.75 43.92
N VAL A 170 -30.73 0.40 44.59
CA VAL A 170 -29.89 1.57 44.25
C VAL A 170 -28.43 1.30 44.61
N ASN A 171 -28.15 0.71 45.77
CA ASN A 171 -26.80 0.33 46.15
C ASN A 171 -26.20 -0.77 45.25
N SER A 172 -27.01 -1.70 44.72
CA SER A 172 -26.51 -2.70 43.78
C SER A 172 -26.14 -2.10 42.42
N ILE A 173 -26.91 -1.12 41.93
CA ILE A 173 -26.60 -0.35 40.72
C ILE A 173 -25.33 0.49 40.91
N ILE A 174 -25.24 1.22 42.03
CA ILE A 174 -24.04 2.03 42.35
C ILE A 174 -22.82 1.11 42.42
N ASN A 175 -22.88 -0.03 43.12
CA ASN A 175 -21.75 -0.96 43.19
C ASN A 175 -21.39 -1.59 41.82
N ALA A 176 -22.38 -1.86 40.97
CA ALA A 176 -22.12 -2.39 39.62
C ALA A 176 -21.45 -1.36 38.69
N LEU A 177 -21.72 -0.07 38.89
CA LEU A 177 -21.12 1.04 38.13
C LEU A 177 -19.80 1.52 38.75
N THR A 178 -19.67 1.44 40.08
CA THR A 178 -18.48 1.86 40.83
C THR A 178 -17.39 0.80 40.64
N GLY A 179 -16.56 0.98 39.61
CA GLY A 179 -15.52 0.02 39.21
C GLY A 179 -15.75 -0.61 37.83
N PHE A 180 -16.80 -0.20 37.12
CA PHE A 180 -16.95 -0.56 35.72
C PHE A 180 -15.95 0.21 34.86
N ASP A 181 -14.94 -0.49 34.35
CA ASP A 181 -14.06 0.03 33.30
C ASP A 181 -14.66 -0.33 31.93
N PRO A 182 -15.11 0.66 31.14
CA PRO A 182 -15.68 0.44 29.83
C PRO A 182 -14.67 -0.14 28.83
N PHE A 183 -13.35 -0.13 29.12
CA PHE A 183 -12.30 -0.62 28.22
C PHE A 183 -11.59 -1.88 28.73
N ALA A 184 -12.06 -2.50 29.82
CA ALA A 184 -11.44 -3.69 30.41
C ALA A 184 -11.89 -5.03 29.77
N ALA A 185 -12.61 -5.02 28.64
CA ALA A 185 -12.94 -6.27 27.97
C ALA A 185 -11.67 -6.93 27.39
N ALA A 186 -11.62 -8.25 27.44
CA ALA A 186 -10.46 -9.00 26.97
C ALA A 186 -10.24 -8.76 25.46
N VAL A 187 -9.00 -8.39 25.11
CA VAL A 187 -8.58 -8.11 23.73
C VAL A 187 -7.61 -9.16 23.20
N ALA A 188 -7.04 -9.98 24.10
CA ALA A 188 -6.08 -11.01 23.74
C ALA A 188 -6.73 -12.04 22.79
N GLY A 189 -5.99 -12.48 21.77
CA GLY A 189 -6.50 -13.37 20.73
C GLY A 189 -7.26 -12.66 19.61
N THR A 190 -7.48 -11.35 19.69
CA THR A 190 -8.05 -10.58 18.58
C THR A 190 -7.12 -10.65 17.37
N THR A 191 -7.67 -11.04 16.24
CA THR A 191 -6.99 -11.07 14.94
C THR A 191 -7.38 -9.88 14.09
N PHE A 192 -6.43 -9.38 13.32
CA PHE A 192 -6.67 -8.23 12.45
C PHE A 192 -5.76 -8.26 11.22
N THR A 193 -6.10 -7.48 10.21
CA THR A 193 -5.20 -7.15 9.09
C THR A 193 -4.73 -5.71 9.23
N CYS A 194 -3.51 -5.45 8.77
CA CYS A 194 -2.91 -4.13 8.75
C CYS A 194 -2.54 -3.77 7.32
N THR A 195 -2.99 -2.59 6.89
CA THR A 195 -2.56 -1.97 5.63
C THR A 195 -1.83 -0.68 5.97
N ALA A 196 -0.56 -0.59 5.58
CA ALA A 196 0.25 0.61 5.68
C ALA A 196 0.43 1.22 4.28
N SER A 197 0.18 2.51 4.12
CA SER A 197 0.14 3.20 2.82
C SER A 197 1.07 4.41 2.78
N LYS A 198 1.72 4.64 1.63
CA LYS A 198 2.51 5.86 1.37
C LYS A 198 1.59 7.03 1.02
N ARG A 199 1.98 8.25 1.40
CA ARG A 199 1.37 9.47 0.86
C ARG A 199 1.77 9.59 -0.61
N SER A 200 0.85 10.03 -1.48
CA SER A 200 1.08 10.04 -2.94
C SER A 200 2.08 11.10 -3.42
N ASP A 201 2.46 12.01 -2.55
CA ASP A 201 3.34 13.17 -2.78
C ASP A 201 4.66 13.08 -1.99
N ALA A 202 4.94 11.91 -1.41
CA ALA A 202 6.19 11.59 -0.71
C ALA A 202 7.11 10.75 -1.60
#